data_AF-A0A920N216-F1
#
_entry.id   AF-A0A920N216-F1
#
_cell.length_a   1.000
_cell.length_b   1.000
_cell.length_c   1.000
_cell.angle_alpha   90.00
_cell.angle_beta   90.00
_cell.angle_gamma   90.00
#
_symmetry.space_group_name_H-M   'P 1'
#
loop_
_entity.id
_entity.type
_entity.pdbx_description
1 polymer ?
#
loop_
_entity_poly.entity_id
_entity_poly.type
_entity_poly.pdbx_seq_one_letter_code
_entity_poly.pdbx_strand_id
1 'polypeptide(L)'
;MARLATAGRDKFSVTRAFLGAALFAFERMLGRRSPPERYRFNTSLNGGDRSMVPIGTYERVMPLDVIPTYLLRALVVGDTEQARLLGALELDEEDLALCTYVCPGKYDYGTLLRQNLDEIRREG
;
A
#
# COMPACT_ATOMS: atom_id res chain seq x y z
N MET A 1 8.65 -2.72 18.72
CA MET A 1 9.45 -3.96 18.75
C MET A 1 9.96 -4.28 17.35
N ALA A 2 11.26 -4.60 17.26
CA ALA A 2 11.99 -5.22 16.14
C ALA A 2 11.93 -4.56 14.74
N ARG A 3 12.89 -3.66 14.50
CA ARG A 3 13.49 -3.41 13.19
C ARG A 3 13.98 -4.74 12.60
N LEU A 4 13.42 -5.19 11.48
CA LEU A 4 14.05 -6.23 10.66
C LEU A 4 14.18 -5.73 9.23
N ALA A 5 15.25 -5.00 8.97
CA ALA A 5 15.81 -4.92 7.62
C ALA A 5 16.38 -6.30 7.30
N THR A 6 15.54 -7.22 6.82
CA THR A 6 15.97 -8.53 6.38
C THR A 6 16.78 -8.34 5.10
N ALA A 7 18.11 -8.40 5.22
CA ALA A 7 19.04 -8.58 4.10
C ALA A 7 18.90 -10.03 3.57
N GLY A 8 17.73 -10.33 3.01
CA GLY A 8 17.42 -11.61 2.38
C GLY A 8 17.59 -11.51 0.87
N ARG A 9 17.77 -12.67 0.21
CA ARG A 9 17.90 -12.95 -1.24
C ARG A 9 16.92 -12.23 -2.19
N ASP A 10 16.01 -11.43 -1.65
CA ASP A 10 14.85 -10.81 -2.29
C ASP A 10 15.03 -9.30 -2.52
N LYS A 11 16.18 -8.71 -2.18
CA LYS A 11 16.48 -7.30 -2.47
C LYS A 11 17.83 -7.16 -3.20
N PHE A 12 17.74 -6.80 -4.47
CA PHE A 12 18.83 -6.38 -5.39
C PHE A 12 20.21 -7.02 -5.14
N SER A 13 20.34 -8.32 -5.42
CA SER A 13 21.65 -8.96 -5.56
C SER A 13 22.06 -8.95 -7.03
N VAL A 14 23.06 -8.10 -7.36
CA VAL A 14 23.68 -8.01 -8.70
C VAL A 14 24.18 -9.40 -9.18
N THR A 15 24.57 -10.26 -8.24
CA THR A 15 25.04 -11.63 -8.50
C THR A 15 23.95 -12.55 -9.05
N ARG A 16 22.67 -12.36 -8.67
CA ARG A 16 21.54 -13.17 -9.19
C ARG A 16 21.11 -12.75 -10.60
N ALA A 17 21.35 -11.51 -11.04
CA ALA A 17 20.96 -11.08 -12.38
C ALA A 17 21.73 -11.85 -13.46
N PHE A 18 23.04 -12.06 -13.25
CA PHE A 18 23.88 -12.81 -14.18
C PHE A 18 23.69 -14.33 -14.09
N LEU A 19 23.58 -14.89 -12.88
CA LEU A 19 23.29 -16.32 -12.70
C LEU A 19 21.89 -16.70 -13.18
N GLY A 20 20.89 -15.84 -12.95
CA GLY A 20 19.52 -16.04 -13.41
C GLY A 20 19.42 -16.05 -14.93
N ALA A 21 20.08 -15.13 -15.64
CA ALA A 21 20.07 -15.11 -17.10
C ALA A 21 20.73 -16.35 -17.71
N ALA A 22 21.87 -16.79 -17.17
CA ALA A 22 22.58 -17.99 -17.65
C ALA A 22 21.80 -19.28 -17.40
N LEU A 23 21.22 -19.43 -16.19
CA LEU A 23 20.40 -20.59 -15.84
C LEU A 23 19.07 -20.60 -16.60
N PHE A 24 18.43 -19.45 -16.79
CA PHE A 24 17.16 -19.33 -17.53
C PHE A 24 17.36 -19.58 -19.04
N ALA A 25 18.48 -19.18 -19.63
CA ALA A 25 18.85 -19.54 -21.00
C ALA A 25 19.08 -21.05 -21.15
N PHE A 26 19.73 -21.68 -20.16
CA PHE A 26 19.97 -23.12 -20.12
C PHE A 26 18.67 -23.94 -19.88
N GLU A 27 17.79 -23.50 -18.99
CA GLU A 27 16.48 -24.13 -18.74
C GLU A 27 15.53 -23.99 -19.94
N ARG A 28 15.58 -22.83 -20.64
CA ARG A 28 14.81 -22.60 -21.88
C ARG A 28 15.28 -23.49 -23.03
N MET A 29 16.58 -23.84 -23.08
CA MET A 29 17.11 -24.84 -24.00
C MET A 29 16.64 -26.27 -23.67
N LEU A 30 16.40 -26.58 -22.39
CA LEU A 30 15.90 -27.88 -21.91
C LEU A 30 14.37 -28.00 -21.83
N GLY A 31 13.61 -27.02 -22.33
CA GLY A 31 12.14 -27.06 -22.38
C GLY A 31 11.44 -27.03 -21.01
N ARG A 32 12.15 -26.77 -19.91
CA ARG A 32 11.58 -26.68 -18.57
C ARG A 32 11.11 -25.25 -18.30
N ARG A 33 9.79 -25.02 -18.37
CA ARG A 33 9.17 -23.80 -17.83
C ARG A 33 9.04 -23.93 -16.31
N SER A 34 9.89 -23.25 -15.56
CA SER A 34 9.66 -23.00 -14.14
C SER A 34 8.41 -22.12 -13.98
N PRO A 35 7.48 -22.43 -13.06
CA PRO A 35 6.30 -21.62 -12.83
C PRO A 35 6.71 -20.24 -12.28
N PRO A 36 5.99 -19.15 -12.64
CA PRO A 36 6.26 -17.83 -12.09
C PRO A 36 6.13 -17.90 -10.56
N GLU A 37 7.17 -17.42 -9.87
CA GLU A 37 7.21 -17.39 -8.41
C GLU A 37 6.01 -16.59 -7.88
N ARG A 38 5.26 -17.17 -6.95
CA ARG A 38 4.07 -16.50 -6.39
C ARG A 38 4.53 -15.23 -5.68
N TYR A 39 3.92 -14.09 -6.01
CA TYR A 39 4.24 -12.81 -5.38
C TYR A 39 4.05 -12.93 -3.86
N ARG A 40 5.15 -12.85 -3.10
CA ARG A 40 5.10 -12.88 -1.64
C ARG A 40 4.73 -11.48 -1.17
N PHE A 41 3.49 -11.31 -0.70
CA PHE A 41 3.06 -10.07 -0.05
C PHE A 41 4.00 -9.76 1.11
N ASN A 42 4.61 -8.60 1.07
CA ASN A 42 5.47 -8.10 2.12
C ASN A 42 4.97 -6.73 2.58
N THR A 43 5.06 -6.47 3.88
CA THR A 43 4.69 -5.18 4.50
C THR A 43 5.92 -4.29 4.69
N SER A 44 6.99 -4.53 3.93
CA SER A 44 8.23 -3.76 4.06
C SER A 44 8.03 -2.33 3.56
N LEU A 45 8.29 -1.34 4.41
CA LEU A 45 8.11 0.08 4.09
C LEU A 45 9.13 0.62 3.07
N ASN A 46 10.25 -0.08 2.82
CA ASN A 46 11.27 0.14 1.76
C ASN A 46 11.58 1.63 1.40
N GLY A 47 11.45 2.54 2.35
CA GLY A 47 11.48 3.99 2.13
C GLY A 47 11.02 4.76 3.37
N GLY A 48 11.12 6.10 3.31
CA GLY A 48 10.61 7.03 4.32
C GLY A 48 9.28 7.67 3.93
N ASP A 49 8.76 8.50 4.82
CA ASP A 49 7.48 9.20 4.67
C ASP A 49 7.51 10.18 3.47
N ARG A 50 6.44 10.23 2.68
CA ARG A 50 6.31 11.12 1.52
C ARG A 50 4.91 11.68 1.44
N SER A 51 4.79 12.88 0.88
CA SER A 51 3.49 13.50 0.64
C SER A 51 2.56 12.63 -0.20
N MET A 52 1.26 12.73 0.09
CA MET A 52 0.23 12.04 -0.68
C MET A 52 0.23 12.61 -2.11
N VAL A 53 0.37 11.72 -3.10
CA VAL A 53 0.28 12.09 -4.52
C VAL A 53 -1.03 11.53 -5.10
N PRO A 54 -1.94 12.37 -5.61
CA PRO A 54 -3.19 11.92 -6.20
C PRO A 54 -2.97 11.47 -7.65
N ILE A 55 -2.62 10.20 -7.86
CA ILE A 55 -2.32 9.63 -9.20
C ILE A 55 -3.54 8.87 -9.78
N GLY A 56 -4.73 9.03 -9.21
CA GLY A 56 -5.93 8.30 -9.68
C GLY A 56 -5.88 6.79 -9.40
N THR A 57 -4.91 6.33 -8.60
CA THR A 57 -4.70 4.91 -8.27
C THR A 57 -5.69 4.41 -7.23
N TYR A 58 -6.20 5.29 -6.38
CA TYR A 58 -7.12 4.96 -5.29
C TYR A 58 -8.51 4.60 -5.83
N GLU A 59 -8.94 5.30 -6.87
CA GLU A 59 -10.22 5.10 -7.57
C GLU A 59 -10.32 3.71 -8.23
N ARG A 60 -9.18 3.10 -8.57
CA ARG A 60 -9.15 1.76 -9.19
C ARG A 60 -9.24 0.63 -8.17
N VAL A 61 -8.88 0.89 -6.91
CA VAL A 61 -8.84 -0.12 -5.86
C VAL A 61 -10.01 -0.01 -4.89
N MET A 62 -10.64 1.17 -4.81
CA MET A 62 -11.81 1.38 -3.97
C MET A 62 -13.05 0.78 -4.64
N PRO A 63 -13.71 -0.20 -4.01
CA PRO A 63 -14.92 -0.82 -4.58
C PRO A 63 -16.20 -0.04 -4.27
N LEU A 64 -16.16 0.87 -3.29
CA LEU A 64 -17.30 1.69 -2.85
C LEU A 64 -17.43 2.96 -3.71
N ASP A 65 -18.66 3.46 -3.83
CA ASP A 65 -18.99 4.70 -4.57
C ASP A 65 -18.66 5.94 -3.74
N VAL A 66 -17.36 6.13 -3.50
CA VAL A 66 -16.81 7.29 -2.80
C VAL A 66 -15.72 7.91 -3.66
N ILE A 67 -15.37 9.17 -3.40
CA ILE A 67 -14.25 9.83 -4.09
C ILE A 67 -12.99 9.72 -3.21
N PRO A 68 -12.21 8.61 -3.32
CA PRO A 68 -11.18 8.29 -2.33
C PRO A 68 -10.06 9.32 -2.30
N THR A 69 -9.68 9.92 -3.43
CA THR A 69 -8.62 10.94 -3.44
C THR A 69 -8.92 12.14 -2.55
N TYR A 70 -10.18 12.58 -2.50
CA TYR A 70 -10.58 13.71 -1.66
C TYR A 70 -10.73 13.28 -0.20
N LEU A 71 -11.32 12.10 0.03
CA LEU A 71 -11.50 11.54 1.37
C LEU A 71 -10.15 11.30 2.06
N LEU A 72 -9.23 10.61 1.40
CA LEU A 72 -7.90 10.32 1.93
C LEU A 72 -7.10 11.61 2.21
N ARG A 73 -7.29 12.65 1.39
CA ARG A 73 -6.68 13.97 1.64
C ARG A 73 -7.26 14.63 2.89
N ALA A 74 -8.58 14.57 3.08
CA ALA A 74 -9.24 15.10 4.27
C ALA A 74 -8.76 14.37 5.53
N LEU A 75 -8.65 13.04 5.48
CA LEU A 75 -8.13 12.22 6.58
C LEU A 75 -6.68 12.53 6.96
N VAL A 76 -5.81 12.80 5.97
CA VAL A 76 -4.40 13.17 6.20
C VAL A 76 -4.28 14.56 6.83
N VAL A 77 -5.17 15.48 6.46
CA VAL A 77 -5.20 16.85 7.02
C VAL A 77 -5.86 16.88 8.40
N GLY A 78 -6.73 15.92 8.72
CA GLY A 78 -7.55 15.94 9.94
C GLY A 78 -8.79 16.82 9.82
N ASP A 79 -9.33 16.97 8.60
CA ASP A 79 -10.57 17.74 8.37
C ASP A 79 -11.79 16.83 8.54
N THR A 80 -12.33 16.80 9.76
CA THR A 80 -13.46 15.95 10.17
C THR A 80 -14.77 16.32 9.47
N GLU A 81 -15.00 17.60 9.17
CA GLU A 81 -16.19 18.09 8.48
C GLU A 81 -16.23 17.63 7.02
N GLN A 82 -15.11 17.77 6.30
CA GLN A 82 -15.00 17.25 4.94
C GLN A 82 -15.05 15.72 4.91
N ALA A 83 -14.42 15.05 5.88
CA ALA A 83 -14.46 13.60 6.00
C ALA A 83 -15.90 13.07 6.18
N ARG A 84 -16.72 13.75 7.00
CA ARG A 84 -18.15 13.42 7.16
C ARG A 84 -18.94 13.56 5.86
N LEU A 85 -18.76 14.67 5.15
CA LEU A 85 -19.47 14.92 3.90
C LEU A 85 -19.14 13.88 2.82
N LEU A 86 -17.91 13.37 2.83
CA LEU A 86 -17.41 12.37 1.89
C LEU A 86 -17.71 10.92 2.32
N GLY A 87 -18.43 10.71 3.42
CA GLY A 87 -18.88 9.38 3.85
C GLY A 87 -17.92 8.62 4.78
N ALA A 88 -17.03 9.30 5.50
CA ALA A 88 -16.09 8.63 6.43
C ALA A 88 -16.76 7.80 7.53
N LEU A 89 -18.03 8.08 7.85
CA LEU A 89 -18.80 7.36 8.88
C LEU A 89 -19.25 5.95 8.45
N GLU A 90 -19.27 5.68 7.15
CA GLU A 90 -19.69 4.38 6.59
C GLU A 90 -18.52 3.41 6.41
N LEU A 91 -17.30 3.88 6.66
CA LEU A 91 -16.07 3.15 6.40
C LEU A 91 -15.48 2.59 7.70
N ASP A 92 -14.93 1.39 7.60
CA ASP A 92 -14.08 0.82 8.65
C ASP A 92 -12.60 0.85 8.24
N GLU A 93 -11.69 0.61 9.19
CA GLU A 93 -10.25 0.63 8.94
C GLU A 93 -9.81 -0.41 7.89
N GLU A 94 -10.55 -1.50 7.78
CA GLU A 94 -10.29 -2.59 6.83
C GLU A 94 -10.56 -2.18 5.37
N ASP A 95 -11.54 -1.30 5.13
CA ASP A 95 -11.89 -0.82 3.80
C ASP A 95 -10.75 0.00 3.17
N LEU A 96 -9.96 0.66 4.02
CA LEU A 96 -8.83 1.48 3.59
C LEU A 96 -7.51 0.70 3.48
N ALA A 97 -7.49 -0.58 3.83
CA ALA A 97 -6.26 -1.40 3.80
C ALA A 97 -5.65 -1.49 2.38
N LEU A 98 -6.48 -1.58 1.34
CA LEU A 98 -6.03 -1.59 -0.05
C LEU A 98 -5.45 -0.23 -0.47
N CYS A 99 -6.06 0.87 -0.01
CA CYS A 99 -5.56 2.21 -0.25
C CYS A 99 -4.19 2.44 0.41
N THR A 100 -4.00 1.94 1.64
CA THR A 100 -2.71 1.94 2.36
C THR A 100 -1.64 1.14 1.61
N TYR A 101 -2.00 -0.01 1.05
CA TYR A 101 -1.07 -0.86 0.30
C TYR A 101 -0.57 -0.19 -0.99
N VAL A 102 -1.47 0.42 -1.76
CA VAL A 102 -1.16 1.07 -3.04
C VAL A 102 -0.49 2.43 -2.87
N CYS A 103 -0.68 3.09 -1.72
CA CYS A 103 -0.12 4.41 -1.46
C CYS A 103 1.41 4.46 -1.70
N PRO A 104 1.90 5.37 -2.58
CA PRO A 104 3.34 5.59 -2.75
C PRO A 104 3.97 6.30 -1.54
N GLY A 105 3.17 7.04 -0.78
CA GLY A 105 3.56 7.77 0.43
C GLY A 105 3.63 6.93 1.70
N LYS A 106 3.11 5.69 1.67
CA LYS A 106 3.10 4.76 2.82
C LYS A 106 2.37 5.29 4.05
N TYR A 107 1.35 6.12 3.84
CA TYR A 107 0.39 6.47 4.89
C TYR A 107 -0.39 5.24 5.35
N ASP A 108 -0.61 5.15 6.66
CA ASP A 108 -1.56 4.21 7.24
C ASP A 108 -2.92 4.89 7.41
N TYR A 109 -3.77 4.71 6.40
CA TYR A 109 -5.09 5.33 6.39
C TYR A 109 -6.06 4.72 7.41
N GLY A 110 -5.82 3.50 7.89
CA GLY A 110 -6.66 2.88 8.92
C GLY A 110 -6.49 3.60 10.25
N THR A 111 -5.24 3.84 10.67
CA THR A 111 -4.97 4.60 11.89
C THR A 111 -5.45 6.05 11.78
N LEU A 112 -5.29 6.69 10.62
CA LEU A 112 -5.81 8.05 10.38
C LEU A 112 -7.34 8.11 10.49
N LEU A 113 -8.06 7.13 9.91
CA LEU A 113 -9.51 7.07 10.01
C LEU A 113 -9.96 6.96 11.47
N ARG A 114 -9.34 6.08 12.26
CA ARG A 114 -9.68 5.91 13.68
C ARG A 114 -9.48 7.20 14.48
N GLN A 115 -8.39 7.92 14.23
CA GLN A 115 -8.14 9.22 14.87
C GLN A 115 -9.22 10.25 14.53
N ASN A 116 -9.59 10.37 13.26
CA ASN A 116 -10.65 11.28 12.83
C ASN A 116 -12.02 10.89 13.42
N LEU A 117 -12.36 9.60 13.47
CA LEU A 117 -13.60 9.11 14.09
C LEU A 117 -13.65 9.38 15.60
N ASP A 118 -12.52 9.23 16.29
CA ASP A 118 -12.40 9.53 17.72
C ASP A 118 -12.47 11.04 18.01
N GLU A 119 -12.07 11.89 17.07
CA GLU A 119 -12.26 13.34 17.13
C GLU A 119 -13.73 13.71 16.91
N ILE A 120 -14.36 13.16 15.86
CA ILE A 120 -15.80 13.35 15.60
C ILE A 120 -16.64 12.93 16.82
N ARG A 121 -16.28 11.82 17.48
CA ARG A 121 -16.97 11.36 18.70
C ARG A 121 -16.80 12.30 19.89
N ARG A 122 -15.71 13.07 19.96
CA ARG A 122 -15.46 14.04 21.03
C ARG A 122 -16.15 15.38 20.78
N GLU A 123 -16.34 15.74 19.52
CA GLU A 123 -16.95 17.01 19.09
C GLU A 123 -18.48 16.95 19.01
N GLY A 124 -19.07 15.77 18.81
CA GLY A 124 -20.52 15.53 18.78
C GLY A 124 -21.10 15.09 20.11
#